data_AF-A0A7V1D5N0-F1
#
_entry.id   AF-A0A7V1D5N0-F1
#
_cell.length_a   1.000
_cell.length_b   1.000
_cell.length_c   1.000
_cell.angle_alpha   90.00
_cell.angle_beta   90.00
_cell.angle_gamma   90.00
#
_symmetry.space_group_name_H-M   'P 1'
#
loop_
_entity.id
_entity.type
_entity.pdbx_description
1 polymer ?
#
loop_
_entity_poly.entity_id
_entity_poly.type
_entity_poly.pdbx_seq_one_letter_code
_entity_poly.pdbx_strand_id
1 'polypeptide(L)'
;MNDIVKNVLLWVVIAVVLMSVFNSFGPQQTASAPLEYSQFIYDVKQGRVKSVVIEGRNIHGYRDDNERFTTYTPDDPGLIADLLNSGVVIDAKPPEKQGLLTQIFISWFPMLLLIGVWIFFMRQMQGGAGGKGAMSFGKSKARMLGEDSIKITFSDVAGVEEAKDEVSELVEFLRDPGKFQKLGGKIPQGVLLVGSPGTGKTLLAKAIAGEAKVPFFTIAGSDFVEMFVGVGASRVRDMFEQAKKHAPCIIFIDEIDAVGRHRGAGLGGGHDEREQTLNALLVEMDGF
;
A
#
# COMPACT_ATOMS: atom_id res chain seq x y z
N MET A 1 -10.27 17.47 11.92
CA MET A 1 -8.88 17.36 11.42
C MET A 1 -8.77 16.08 10.62
N ASN A 2 -8.58 16.19 9.30
CA ASN A 2 -8.46 15.04 8.39
C ASN A 2 -7.47 14.02 8.96
N ASP A 3 -7.81 12.73 8.92
CA ASP A 3 -6.94 11.64 9.36
C ASP A 3 -5.58 11.66 8.63
N ILE A 4 -5.58 12.17 7.40
CA ILE A 4 -4.38 12.46 6.61
C ILE A 4 -3.45 13.46 7.33
N VAL A 5 -3.99 14.56 7.86
CA VAL A 5 -3.22 15.61 8.54
C VAL A 5 -2.64 15.07 9.85
N LYS A 6 -3.39 14.26 10.60
CA LYS A 6 -2.90 13.60 11.83
C LYS A 6 -1.76 12.62 11.52
N ASN A 7 -1.90 11.81 10.48
CA ASN A 7 -0.85 10.88 10.07
C ASN A 7 0.42 11.63 9.61
N VAL A 8 0.28 12.68 8.80
CA VAL A 8 1.41 13.50 8.33
C VAL A 8 2.12 14.20 9.50
N LEU A 9 1.38 14.77 10.46
CA LEU A 9 1.97 15.38 11.67
C LEU A 9 2.78 14.37 12.49
N LEU A 10 2.27 13.15 12.63
CA LEU A 10 2.95 12.09 13.37
C LEU A 10 4.27 11.69 12.67
N TRP A 11 4.29 11.63 11.34
CA TRP A 11 5.52 11.39 10.57
C TRP A 11 6.57 12.49 10.73
N VAL A 12 6.15 13.76 10.72
CA VAL A 12 7.06 14.91 10.92
C VAL A 12 7.69 14.85 12.32
N VAL A 13 6.90 14.55 13.36
CA VAL A 13 7.42 14.43 14.72
C VAL A 13 8.43 13.30 14.85
N ILE A 14 8.15 12.12 14.27
CA ILE A 14 9.10 11.00 14.29
C ILE A 14 10.40 11.36 13.56
N ALA A 15 10.32 12.00 12.40
CA ALA A 15 11.49 12.42 11.63
C ALA A 15 12.36 13.41 12.42
N VAL A 16 11.75 14.38 13.09
CA VAL A 16 12.45 15.36 13.94
C VAL A 16 13.12 14.68 15.14
N VAL A 17 12.43 13.75 15.81
CA VAL A 17 13.00 13.00 16.94
C VAL A 17 14.18 12.15 16.49
N LEU A 18 14.05 11.41 15.38
CA LEU A 18 15.14 10.61 14.84
C LEU A 18 16.35 11.47 14.44
N MET A 19 16.11 12.62 13.82
CA MET A 19 17.18 13.56 13.44
C MET A 19 17.88 14.15 14.67
N SER A 20 17.13 14.50 15.72
CA SER A 20 17.68 15.00 16.98
C SER A 20 18.53 13.96 17.70
N VAL A 21 18.07 12.70 17.72
CA VAL A 21 18.81 11.58 18.32
C VAL A 21 20.08 11.31 17.52
N PHE A 22 20.00 11.28 16.19
CA PHE A 22 21.16 11.06 15.33
C PHE A 22 22.22 12.16 15.48
N ASN A 23 21.81 13.44 15.57
CA ASN A 23 22.72 14.55 15.84
C ASN A 23 23.39 14.44 17.22
N SER A 24 22.71 13.87 18.23
CA SER A 24 23.27 13.70 19.57
C SER A 24 24.31 12.57 19.66
N PHE A 25 24.29 11.62 18.73
CA PHE A 25 25.26 10.51 18.66
C PHE A 25 26.40 10.78 17.67
N GLY A 26 26.40 11.92 16.98
CA GLY A 26 27.54 12.36 16.19
C GLY A 26 28.77 12.58 17.07
N PRO A 27 29.99 12.35 16.56
CA PRO A 27 31.21 12.54 17.34
C PRO A 27 31.28 14.00 17.83
N GLN A 28 31.10 14.19 19.13
CA GLN A 28 31.22 15.47 19.79
C GLN A 28 32.68 15.88 19.74
N GLN A 29 33.06 16.68 18.73
CA GLN A 29 34.39 17.23 18.62
C GLN A 29 34.63 18.14 19.83
N THR A 30 35.29 17.61 20.86
CA THR A 30 35.86 18.43 21.93
C THR A 30 36.78 19.45 21.28
N ALA A 31 36.35 20.71 21.30
CA ALA A 31 37.04 21.85 20.72
C ALA A 31 38.35 22.12 21.47
N SER A 32 39.40 21.38 21.14
CA SER A 32 40.77 21.87 21.28
C SER A 32 41.20 22.26 19.87
N ALA A 33 41.45 23.55 19.64
CA ALA A 33 41.87 24.04 18.33
C ALA A 33 43.09 23.22 17.86
N PRO A 34 43.05 22.61 16.67
CA PRO A 34 44.15 21.79 16.20
C PRO A 34 45.38 22.69 15.99
N LEU A 35 46.44 22.43 16.74
CA LEU A 35 47.73 23.11 16.58
C LEU A 35 48.36 22.63 15.27
N GLU A 36 48.83 23.56 14.44
CA GLU A 36 49.54 23.20 13.22
C GLU A 36 50.80 22.38 13.54
N TYR A 37 51.07 21.34 12.76
CA TYR A 37 52.20 20.44 13.00
C TYR A 37 53.56 21.17 12.98
N SER A 38 53.73 22.12 12.07
CA SER A 38 54.89 23.02 12.00
C SER A 38 55.09 23.80 13.30
N GLN A 39 53.99 24.35 13.84
CA GLN A 39 54.01 25.09 15.10
C GLN A 39 54.32 24.18 16.28
N PHE A 40 53.80 22.96 16.27
CA PHE A 40 54.14 21.94 17.28
C PHE A 40 55.63 21.61 17.27
N ILE A 41 56.23 21.32 16.12
CA ILE A 41 57.68 21.05 16.02
C ILE A 41 58.50 22.25 16.48
N TYR A 42 58.06 23.46 16.13
CA TYR A 42 58.68 24.69 16.62
C TYR A 42 58.63 24.76 18.16
N ASP A 43 57.46 24.50 18.76
CA ASP A 43 57.28 24.51 20.21
C ASP A 43 58.13 23.45 20.93
N VAL A 44 58.27 22.25 20.33
CA VAL A 44 59.15 21.19 20.83
C VAL A 44 60.60 21.65 20.85
N LYS A 45 61.10 22.22 19.75
CA LYS A 45 62.49 22.70 19.64
C LYS A 45 62.79 23.88 20.56
N GLN A 46 61.78 24.69 20.89
CA GLN A 46 61.88 25.78 21.87
C GLN A 46 61.72 25.30 23.31
N GLY A 47 61.53 24.00 23.55
CA GLY A 47 61.37 23.42 24.88
C GLY A 47 60.07 23.80 25.58
N ARG A 48 59.03 24.21 24.83
CA ARG A 48 57.73 24.66 25.37
C ARG A 48 56.71 23.55 25.62
N VAL A 49 57.12 22.30 25.39
CA VAL A 49 56.27 21.12 25.42
C VAL A 49 56.77 20.20 26.52
N LYS A 50 55.90 19.89 27.48
CA LYS A 50 56.26 19.11 28.67
C LYS A 50 56.05 17.62 28.47
N SER A 51 54.91 17.24 27.91
CA SER A 51 54.57 15.84 27.65
C SER A 51 53.70 15.69 26.42
N VAL A 52 53.91 14.57 25.75
CA VAL A 52 53.21 14.21 24.52
C VAL A 52 52.75 12.77 24.61
N VAL A 53 51.47 12.55 24.31
CA VAL A 53 50.86 11.25 24.12
C VAL A 53 50.67 11.04 22.62
N ILE A 54 51.21 9.96 22.09
CA ILE A 54 51.10 9.58 20.68
C ILE A 54 50.12 8.41 20.56
N GLU A 55 49.00 8.64 19.86
CA GLU A 55 47.95 7.66 19.58
C GLU A 55 47.77 7.51 18.06
N GLY A 56 48.53 6.61 17.44
CA GLY A 56 48.57 6.46 15.99
C GLY A 56 49.13 7.71 15.31
N ARG A 57 48.27 8.49 14.62
CA ARG A 57 48.64 9.77 14.00
C ARG A 57 48.23 10.99 14.81
N ASN A 58 47.46 10.79 15.88
CA ASN A 58 47.01 11.86 16.76
C ASN A 58 48.04 12.06 17.85
N ILE A 59 48.45 13.31 18.03
CA ILE A 59 49.37 13.72 19.07
C ILE A 59 48.61 14.68 19.96
N HIS A 60 48.56 14.41 21.25
CA HIS A 60 48.01 15.35 22.22
C HIS A 60 48.94 15.46 23.42
N GLY A 61 49.02 16.64 24.00
CA GLY A 61 50.03 16.90 25.02
C GLY A 61 49.71 18.13 25.85
N TYR A 62 50.62 18.41 26.77
CA TYR A 62 50.59 19.59 27.61
C TYR A 62 51.82 20.45 27.32
N ARG A 63 51.58 21.74 27.11
CA ARG A 63 52.61 22.77 27.14
C ARG A 63 53.03 23.05 28.58
N ASP A 64 54.10 23.83 28.74
CA ASP A 64 54.63 24.20 30.07
C ASP A 64 53.63 24.97 30.93
N ASP A 65 52.68 25.67 30.31
CA ASP A 65 51.57 26.39 30.95
C ASP A 65 50.37 25.48 31.30
N ASN A 66 50.52 24.16 31.17
CA ASN A 66 49.44 23.16 31.25
C ASN A 66 48.32 23.35 30.22
N GLU A 67 48.54 24.12 29.14
CA GLU A 67 47.60 24.19 28.03
C GLU A 67 47.60 22.87 27.25
N ARG A 68 46.41 22.29 27.04
CA ARG A 68 46.25 21.07 26.24
C ARG A 68 46.19 21.43 24.77
N PHE A 69 47.04 20.79 23.97
CA PHE A 69 46.99 20.89 22.51
C PHE A 69 46.77 19.51 21.87
N THR A 70 46.23 19.53 20.66
CA THR A 70 46.10 18.35 19.79
C THR A 70 46.64 18.71 18.41
N THR A 71 47.42 17.82 17.81
CA THR A 71 47.96 17.95 16.46
C THR A 71 48.01 16.58 15.77
N TYR A 72 48.29 16.59 14.46
CA TYR A 72 48.35 15.40 13.62
C TYR A 72 49.72 15.33 12.95
N THR A 73 50.41 14.17 13.06
CA THR A 73 51.72 13.99 12.41
C THR A 73 51.58 13.51 10.97
N PRO A 74 52.31 14.12 10.00
CA PRO A 74 52.32 13.72 8.59
C PRO A 74 53.23 12.49 8.32
N ASP A 75 53.50 11.66 9.32
CA ASP A 75 54.42 10.51 9.25
C ASP A 75 55.90 10.95 9.09
N ASP A 76 56.36 11.80 10.01
CA ASP A 76 57.75 12.27 10.07
C ASP A 76 58.65 11.32 10.89
N PRO A 77 59.64 10.64 10.26
CA PRO A 77 60.58 9.77 10.97
C PRO A 77 61.47 10.51 11.98
N GLY A 78 61.66 11.82 11.84
CA GLY A 78 62.52 12.64 12.71
C GLY A 78 61.86 13.08 14.02
N LEU A 79 60.53 13.00 14.12
CA LEU A 79 59.76 13.53 15.25
C LEU A 79 60.20 12.96 16.62
N ILE A 80 60.44 11.65 16.69
CA ILE A 80 60.84 11.00 17.95
C ILE A 80 62.21 11.49 18.41
N ALA A 81 63.14 11.71 17.48
CA ALA A 81 64.44 12.27 17.79
C ALA A 81 64.32 13.72 18.30
N ASP A 82 63.50 14.54 17.65
CA ASP A 82 63.24 15.94 18.06
C ASP A 82 62.61 16.03 19.46
N LEU A 83 61.68 15.12 19.80
CA LEU A 83 61.06 15.04 21.13
C LEU A 83 62.05 14.60 22.22
N LEU A 84 62.86 13.56 21.95
CA LEU A 84 63.85 13.06 22.90
C LEU A 84 64.98 14.06 23.15
N ASN A 85 65.47 14.72 22.10
CA ASN A 85 66.51 15.74 22.19
C ASN A 85 66.06 16.97 23.01
N SER A 86 64.76 17.25 23.00
CA SER A 86 64.16 18.38 23.74
C SER A 86 63.68 17.98 25.14
N GLY A 87 63.93 16.73 25.58
CA GLY A 87 63.57 16.24 26.91
C GLY A 87 62.07 16.05 27.16
N VAL A 88 61.26 15.93 26.10
CA VAL A 88 59.80 15.77 26.22
C VAL A 88 59.46 14.36 26.69
N VAL A 89 58.53 14.24 27.65
CA VAL A 89 58.03 12.93 28.08
C VAL A 89 57.08 12.36 27.02
N ILE A 90 57.44 11.21 26.42
CA ILE A 90 56.66 10.53 25.38
C ILE A 90 55.90 9.36 26.00
N ASP A 91 54.57 9.37 25.88
CA ASP A 91 53.69 8.25 26.24
C ASP A 91 53.02 7.71 24.97
N ALA A 92 53.40 6.50 24.54
CA ALA A 92 52.85 5.89 23.33
C ALA A 92 51.68 4.96 23.70
N LYS A 93 50.47 5.32 23.26
CA LYS A 93 49.28 4.51 23.50
C LYS A 93 48.77 3.89 22.19
N PRO A 94 48.28 2.64 22.23
CA PRO A 94 47.58 2.09 21.08
C PRO A 94 46.33 2.95 20.81
N PRO A 95 45.97 3.21 19.53
CA PRO A 95 44.77 3.97 19.22
C PRO A 95 43.56 3.28 19.87
N GLU A 96 42.70 4.05 20.53
CA GLU A 96 41.45 3.54 21.10
C GLU A 96 40.61 2.91 19.98
N LYS A 97 40.67 1.59 19.88
CA LYS A 97 39.73 0.84 19.06
C LYS A 97 38.43 0.83 19.84
N GLN A 98 37.44 1.57 19.39
CA GLN A 98 36.06 1.38 19.84
C GLN A 98 35.77 -0.12 19.78
N GLY A 99 35.29 -0.69 20.90
CA GLY A 99 35.03 -2.12 20.96
C GLY A 99 34.16 -2.54 19.78
N LEU A 100 34.55 -3.60 19.07
CA LEU A 100 33.84 -4.04 17.86
C LEU A 100 32.33 -4.22 18.10
N LEU A 101 31.95 -4.69 19.29
CA LEU A 101 30.55 -4.81 19.71
C LEU A 101 29.85 -3.44 19.83
N THR A 102 30.51 -2.45 20.40
CA THR A 102 30.00 -1.08 20.54
C THR A 102 29.81 -0.44 19.16
N GLN A 103 30.75 -0.64 18.24
CA GLN A 103 30.65 -0.13 16.87
C GLN A 103 29.53 -0.80 16.07
N ILE A 104 29.39 -2.13 16.18
CA ILE A 104 28.28 -2.87 15.54
C ILE A 104 26.94 -2.39 16.08
N PHE A 105 26.80 -2.26 17.40
CA PHE A 105 25.56 -1.81 18.02
C PHE A 105 25.18 -0.39 17.59
N ILE A 106 26.12 0.57 17.64
CA ILE A 106 25.86 1.96 17.24
C ILE A 106 25.49 2.06 15.76
N SER A 107 26.17 1.30 14.89
CA SER A 107 25.93 1.31 13.45
C SER A 107 24.59 0.64 13.07
N TRP A 108 24.22 -0.44 13.76
CA TRP A 108 23.01 -1.21 13.46
C TRP A 108 21.77 -0.71 14.19
N PHE A 109 21.92 0.03 15.29
CA PHE A 109 20.81 0.55 16.08
C PHE A 109 19.80 1.37 15.24
N PRO A 110 20.22 2.32 14.36
CA PRO A 110 19.29 3.03 13.49
C PRO A 110 18.51 2.09 12.55
N MET A 111 19.19 1.08 11.99
CA MET A 111 18.56 0.12 11.08
C MET A 111 17.57 -0.80 11.81
N LEU A 112 17.92 -1.30 13.00
CA LEU A 112 17.04 -2.12 13.82
C LEU A 112 15.82 -1.33 14.31
N LEU A 113 15.99 -0.05 14.65
CA LEU A 113 14.88 0.83 15.03
C LEU A 113 13.92 1.02 13.84
N LEU A 114 14.44 1.28 12.64
CA LEU A 114 13.61 1.38 11.44
C LEU A 114 12.85 0.08 11.14
N ILE A 115 13.51 -1.08 11.26
CA ILE A 115 12.87 -2.39 11.10
C ILE A 115 11.78 -2.61 12.16
N GLY A 116 12.04 -2.25 13.42
CA GLY A 116 11.08 -2.37 14.51
C GLY A 116 9.84 -1.49 14.30
N VAL A 117 10.04 -0.24 13.88
CA VAL A 117 8.94 0.68 13.51
C VAL A 117 8.17 0.15 12.31
N TRP A 118 8.86 -0.36 11.28
CA TRP A 118 8.24 -0.96 10.11
C TRP A 118 7.37 -2.18 10.45
N ILE A 119 7.87 -3.09 11.31
CA ILE A 119 7.11 -4.25 11.80
C ILE A 119 5.90 -3.80 12.63
N PHE A 120 6.07 -2.81 13.50
CA PHE A 120 4.97 -2.24 14.29
C PHE A 120 3.87 -1.67 13.38
N PHE A 121 4.24 -0.95 12.30
CA PHE A 121 3.29 -0.44 11.33
C PHE A 121 2.61 -1.55 10.52
N MET A 122 3.33 -2.57 10.06
CA MET A 122 2.70 -3.71 9.39
C MET A 122 1.68 -4.38 10.31
N ARG A 123 1.99 -4.49 11.61
CA ARG A 123 1.06 -5.06 12.60
C ARG A 123 -0.13 -4.14 12.88
N GLN A 124 0.06 -2.83 12.91
CA GLN A 124 -1.02 -1.85 13.11
C GLN A 124 -1.94 -1.74 11.88
N MET A 125 -1.37 -1.84 10.67
CA MET A 125 -2.11 -1.78 9.42
C MET A 125 -2.89 -3.08 9.13
N GLN A 126 -2.48 -4.21 9.71
CA GLN A 126 -3.29 -5.43 9.76
C GLN A 126 -4.34 -5.44 10.89
N GLY A 127 -4.09 -4.74 12.00
CA GLY A 127 -4.95 -4.73 13.19
C GLY A 127 -6.00 -3.62 13.26
N GLY A 128 -5.85 -2.54 12.48
CA GLY A 128 -6.79 -1.42 12.42
C GLY A 128 -7.62 -1.43 11.14
N ALA A 129 -8.90 -1.79 11.26
CA ALA A 129 -9.89 -1.79 10.18
C ALA A 129 -9.68 -2.82 9.04
N GLY A 130 -9.70 -4.10 9.39
CA GLY A 130 -10.08 -5.20 8.50
C GLY A 130 -9.06 -5.54 7.41
N GLY A 131 -8.61 -6.79 7.38
CA GLY A 131 -7.71 -7.37 6.37
C GLY A 131 -8.28 -7.42 4.93
N LYS A 132 -8.83 -6.31 4.43
CA LYS A 132 -9.46 -6.14 3.12
C LYS A 132 -8.51 -5.57 2.05
N GLY A 133 -7.26 -5.25 2.37
CA GLY A 133 -6.33 -4.67 1.41
C GLY A 133 -5.87 -5.63 0.31
N ALA A 134 -5.74 -6.93 0.61
CA ALA A 134 -5.29 -7.95 -0.35
C ALA A 134 -6.31 -9.08 -0.59
N MET A 135 -7.21 -9.35 0.37
CA MET A 135 -8.24 -10.42 0.28
C MET A 135 -9.59 -9.94 -0.26
N SER A 136 -9.76 -8.65 -0.62
CA SER A 136 -11.02 -8.16 -1.21
C SER A 136 -11.00 -8.07 -2.74
N PHE A 137 -9.86 -8.36 -3.39
CA PHE A 137 -9.73 -8.30 -4.84
C PHE A 137 -10.72 -9.21 -5.60
N GLY A 138 -11.16 -10.32 -4.99
CA GLY A 138 -12.09 -11.27 -5.60
C GLY A 138 -13.57 -11.07 -5.24
N LYS A 139 -13.93 -10.10 -4.38
CA LYS A 139 -15.33 -9.86 -4.00
C LYS A 139 -16.04 -9.01 -5.04
N SER A 140 -17.29 -9.34 -5.32
CA SER A 140 -18.16 -8.61 -6.22
C SER A 140 -18.39 -7.18 -5.71
N LYS A 141 -18.31 -6.21 -6.63
CA LYS A 141 -18.69 -4.81 -6.39
C LYS A 141 -20.20 -4.57 -6.62
N ALA A 142 -20.96 -5.62 -6.92
CA ALA A 142 -22.39 -5.53 -7.19
C ALA A 142 -23.10 -4.82 -6.04
N ARG A 143 -23.88 -3.79 -6.38
CA ARG A 143 -24.69 -3.08 -5.39
C ARG A 143 -26.01 -3.82 -5.26
N MET A 144 -26.27 -4.37 -4.09
CA MET A 144 -27.58 -4.94 -3.75
C MET A 144 -28.50 -3.81 -3.31
N LEU A 145 -29.59 -3.63 -4.03
CA LEU A 145 -30.73 -2.84 -3.59
C LEU A 145 -31.74 -3.82 -2.99
N GLY A 146 -31.96 -3.72 -1.68
CA GLY A 146 -32.97 -4.52 -0.98
C GLY A 146 -34.38 -4.19 -1.47
N GLU A 147 -35.33 -5.10 -1.26
CA GLU A 147 -36.72 -5.00 -1.73
C GLU A 147 -37.35 -3.63 -1.44
N ASP A 148 -37.17 -3.11 -0.22
CA ASP A 148 -37.74 -1.82 0.22
C ASP A 148 -37.05 -0.58 -0.39
N SER A 149 -35.87 -0.75 -0.99
CA SER A 149 -35.08 0.36 -1.52
C SER A 149 -35.47 0.78 -2.95
N ILE A 150 -36.19 -0.09 -3.66
CA ILE A 150 -36.61 0.15 -5.04
C ILE A 150 -38.04 0.67 -5.03
N LYS A 151 -38.20 1.98 -5.26
CA LYS A 151 -39.51 2.64 -5.30
C LYS A 151 -40.09 2.82 -6.70
N ILE A 152 -39.35 2.38 -7.71
CA ILE A 152 -39.68 2.57 -9.13
C ILE A 152 -40.57 1.41 -9.58
N THR A 153 -41.71 1.70 -10.19
CA THR A 153 -42.65 0.70 -10.72
C THR A 153 -42.98 0.96 -12.19
N PHE A 154 -43.85 0.15 -12.81
CA PHE A 154 -44.23 0.34 -14.21
C PHE A 154 -44.95 1.67 -14.48
N SER A 155 -45.55 2.29 -13.47
CA SER A 155 -46.13 3.64 -13.61
C SER A 155 -45.09 4.72 -13.86
N ASP A 156 -43.83 4.50 -13.46
CA ASP A 156 -42.74 5.48 -13.61
C ASP A 156 -42.01 5.33 -14.96
N VAL A 157 -42.34 4.29 -15.73
CA VAL A 157 -41.78 4.05 -17.07
C VAL A 157 -42.85 4.43 -18.09
N ALA A 158 -42.51 5.24 -19.09
CA ALA A 158 -43.46 5.68 -20.11
C ALA A 158 -42.96 5.38 -21.53
N GLY A 159 -43.89 5.14 -22.45
CA GLY A 159 -43.61 5.06 -23.90
C GLY A 159 -43.09 3.73 -24.41
N VAL A 160 -43.12 2.67 -23.59
CA VAL A 160 -42.65 1.32 -23.94
C VAL A 160 -43.66 0.26 -23.50
N GLU A 161 -44.92 0.42 -23.92
CA GLU A 161 -46.03 -0.44 -23.46
C GLU A 161 -45.86 -1.89 -23.94
N GLU A 162 -45.38 -2.11 -25.18
CA GLU A 162 -45.12 -3.45 -25.69
C GLU A 162 -44.06 -4.19 -24.85
N ALA A 163 -42.98 -3.49 -24.48
CA ALA A 163 -41.93 -4.07 -23.65
C ALA A 163 -42.41 -4.34 -22.22
N LYS A 164 -43.31 -3.50 -21.67
CA LYS A 164 -43.92 -3.73 -20.35
C LYS A 164 -44.82 -4.97 -20.37
N ASP A 165 -45.60 -5.14 -21.43
CA ASP A 165 -46.47 -6.31 -21.59
C ASP A 165 -45.65 -7.60 -21.67
N GLU A 166 -44.54 -7.62 -22.44
CA GLU A 166 -43.65 -8.79 -22.51
C GLU A 166 -43.01 -9.14 -21.15
N VAL A 167 -42.55 -8.15 -20.39
CA VAL A 167 -41.91 -8.40 -19.08
C VAL A 167 -42.91 -8.56 -17.93
N SER A 168 -44.21 -8.31 -18.16
CA SER A 168 -45.25 -8.48 -17.14
C SER A 168 -45.40 -9.93 -16.69
N GLU A 169 -45.20 -10.88 -17.60
CA GLU A 169 -45.20 -12.32 -17.30
C GLU A 169 -44.05 -12.69 -16.33
N LEU A 170 -42.88 -12.06 -16.51
CA LEU A 170 -41.73 -12.27 -15.62
C LEU A 170 -41.99 -11.73 -14.23
N VAL A 171 -42.68 -10.59 -14.11
CA VAL A 171 -43.09 -10.03 -12.82
C VAL A 171 -44.05 -10.97 -12.11
N GLU A 172 -45.06 -11.49 -12.81
CA GLU A 172 -46.01 -12.43 -12.22
C GLU A 172 -45.32 -13.71 -11.74
N PHE A 173 -44.36 -14.21 -12.54
CA PHE A 173 -43.54 -15.35 -12.16
C PHE A 173 -42.73 -15.09 -10.88
N LEU A 174 -42.05 -13.95 -10.79
CA LEU A 174 -41.23 -13.61 -9.62
C LEU A 174 -42.07 -13.41 -8.35
N ARG A 175 -43.34 -12.96 -8.49
CA ARG A 175 -44.29 -12.83 -7.37
C ARG A 175 -44.88 -14.16 -6.93
N ASP A 176 -45.23 -15.06 -7.85
CA ASP A 176 -45.78 -16.39 -7.54
C ASP A 176 -45.16 -17.51 -8.40
N PRO A 177 -43.93 -17.95 -8.05
CA PRO A 177 -43.25 -19.03 -8.79
C PRO A 177 -44.03 -20.36 -8.77
N GLY A 178 -44.83 -20.59 -7.73
CA GLY A 178 -45.56 -21.84 -7.53
C GLY A 178 -46.70 -22.05 -8.52
N LYS A 179 -47.32 -20.96 -9.00
CA LYS A 179 -48.36 -21.01 -10.04
C LYS A 179 -47.83 -21.59 -11.36
N PHE A 180 -46.64 -21.16 -11.79
CA PHE A 180 -46.04 -21.55 -13.07
C PHE A 180 -45.41 -22.94 -13.03
N GLN A 181 -44.79 -23.33 -11.91
CA GLN A 181 -44.25 -24.69 -11.75
C GLN A 181 -45.34 -25.77 -11.85
N LYS A 182 -46.54 -25.51 -11.31
CA LYS A 182 -47.68 -26.43 -11.40
C LYS A 182 -48.18 -26.65 -12.82
N LEU A 183 -48.00 -25.66 -13.69
CA LEU A 183 -48.37 -25.71 -15.11
C LEU A 183 -47.26 -26.31 -15.98
N GLY A 184 -46.11 -26.69 -15.39
CA GLY A 184 -44.95 -27.21 -16.13
C GLY A 184 -44.19 -26.14 -16.91
N GLY A 185 -44.42 -24.86 -16.62
CA GLY A 185 -43.72 -23.74 -17.27
C GLY A 185 -42.25 -23.69 -16.88
N LYS A 186 -41.37 -23.49 -17.87
CA LYS A 186 -39.96 -23.17 -17.66
C LYS A 186 -39.77 -21.66 -17.64
N ILE A 187 -38.98 -21.19 -16.69
CA ILE A 187 -38.67 -19.78 -16.52
C ILE A 187 -37.69 -19.37 -17.63
N PRO A 188 -37.90 -18.24 -18.32
CA PRO A 188 -36.86 -17.65 -19.14
C PRO A 188 -35.63 -17.35 -18.27
N GLN A 189 -34.48 -17.95 -18.59
CA GLN A 189 -33.25 -17.80 -17.79
C GLN A 189 -32.60 -16.41 -17.91
N GLY A 190 -33.07 -15.56 -18.82
CA GLY A 190 -32.59 -14.19 -18.95
C GLY A 190 -33.33 -13.41 -20.03
N VAL A 191 -33.25 -12.07 -19.92
CA VAL A 191 -33.77 -11.13 -20.91
C VAL A 191 -32.65 -10.19 -21.33
N LEU A 192 -32.49 -10.00 -22.64
CA LEU A 192 -31.55 -9.03 -23.19
C LEU A 192 -32.31 -7.80 -23.68
N LEU A 193 -32.13 -6.66 -22.99
CA LEU A 193 -32.72 -5.39 -23.41
C LEU A 193 -31.81 -4.68 -24.42
N VAL A 194 -32.28 -4.49 -25.65
CA VAL A 194 -31.52 -3.85 -26.73
C VAL A 194 -32.17 -2.53 -27.13
N GLY A 195 -31.36 -1.51 -27.37
CA GLY A 195 -31.83 -0.21 -27.87
C GLY A 195 -30.78 0.88 -27.68
N SER A 196 -31.00 2.03 -28.32
CA SER A 196 -30.12 3.21 -28.22
C SER A 196 -29.87 3.63 -26.76
N PRO A 197 -28.75 4.29 -26.45
CA PRO A 197 -28.53 4.86 -25.12
C PRO A 197 -29.64 5.84 -24.76
N GLY A 198 -30.07 5.86 -23.49
CA GLY A 198 -31.11 6.77 -23.00
C GLY A 198 -32.57 6.31 -23.19
N THR A 199 -32.83 5.13 -23.78
CA THR A 199 -34.20 4.61 -23.98
C THR A 199 -34.85 3.98 -22.74
N GLY A 200 -34.29 4.19 -21.54
CA GLY A 200 -34.89 3.71 -20.29
C GLY A 200 -34.67 2.23 -19.97
N LYS A 201 -33.74 1.51 -20.60
CA LYS A 201 -33.44 0.09 -20.31
C LYS A 201 -33.19 -0.19 -18.82
N THR A 202 -32.29 0.58 -18.20
CA THR A 202 -31.97 0.48 -16.76
C THR A 202 -33.16 0.88 -15.89
N LEU A 203 -34.02 1.79 -16.37
CA LEU A 203 -35.23 2.21 -15.64
C LEU A 203 -36.29 1.10 -15.67
N LEU A 204 -36.51 0.47 -16.83
CA LEU A 204 -37.41 -0.67 -17.00
C LEU A 204 -36.96 -1.85 -16.13
N ALA A 205 -35.67 -2.19 -16.11
CA ALA A 205 -35.14 -3.24 -15.26
C ALA A 205 -35.40 -3.01 -13.76
N LYS A 206 -35.24 -1.76 -13.28
CA LYS A 206 -35.58 -1.39 -11.90
C LYS A 206 -37.09 -1.48 -11.64
N ALA A 207 -37.91 -1.08 -12.61
CA ALA A 207 -39.36 -1.14 -12.51
C ALA A 207 -39.87 -2.59 -12.42
N ILE A 208 -39.27 -3.53 -13.17
CA ILE A 208 -39.58 -4.97 -13.08
C ILE A 208 -39.30 -5.46 -11.65
N ALA A 209 -38.17 -5.09 -11.06
CA ALA A 209 -37.81 -5.48 -9.69
C ALA A 209 -38.72 -4.86 -8.63
N GLY A 210 -39.05 -3.57 -8.77
CA GLY A 210 -39.97 -2.88 -7.88
C GLY A 210 -41.40 -3.42 -7.96
N GLU A 211 -41.87 -3.77 -9.16
CA GLU A 211 -43.13 -4.48 -9.32
C GLU A 211 -43.08 -5.87 -8.70
N ALA A 212 -42.06 -6.67 -9.00
CA ALA A 212 -41.94 -8.01 -8.42
C ALA A 212 -41.68 -8.01 -6.91
N LYS A 213 -41.25 -6.87 -6.33
CA LYS A 213 -40.81 -6.72 -4.93
C LYS A 213 -39.71 -7.73 -4.57
N VAL A 214 -38.72 -7.86 -5.44
CA VAL A 214 -37.57 -8.76 -5.25
C VAL A 214 -36.27 -7.96 -5.15
N PRO A 215 -35.22 -8.48 -4.50
CA PRO A 215 -33.92 -7.84 -4.47
C PRO A 215 -33.36 -7.60 -5.88
N PHE A 216 -32.69 -6.46 -6.07
CA PHE A 216 -32.09 -6.08 -7.35
C PHE A 216 -30.58 -5.90 -7.20
N PHE A 217 -29.83 -6.77 -7.85
CA PHE A 217 -28.39 -6.68 -7.95
C PHE A 217 -28.04 -5.96 -9.24
N THR A 218 -27.20 -4.93 -9.16
CA THR A 218 -26.73 -4.21 -10.35
C THR A 218 -25.21 -4.17 -10.41
N ILE A 219 -24.69 -4.44 -11.60
CA ILE A 219 -23.26 -4.38 -11.94
C ILE A 219 -23.09 -3.85 -13.37
N ALA A 220 -22.03 -3.10 -13.63
CA ALA A 220 -21.67 -2.70 -14.98
C ALA A 220 -20.82 -3.79 -15.64
N GLY A 221 -21.02 -4.05 -16.93
CA GLY A 221 -20.25 -5.02 -17.70
C GLY A 221 -18.75 -4.69 -17.72
N SER A 222 -18.41 -3.40 -17.65
CA SER A 222 -17.03 -2.92 -17.50
C SER A 222 -16.38 -3.30 -16.16
N ASP A 223 -17.15 -3.53 -15.09
CA ASP A 223 -16.60 -3.96 -13.78
C ASP A 223 -16.02 -5.39 -13.83
N PHE A 224 -16.34 -6.15 -14.88
CA PHE A 224 -15.81 -7.48 -15.14
C PHE A 224 -14.51 -7.47 -15.93
N VAL A 225 -14.09 -6.34 -16.49
CA VAL A 225 -12.88 -6.20 -17.31
C VAL A 225 -11.81 -5.49 -16.48
N GLU A 226 -10.83 -6.23 -15.98
CA GLU A 226 -9.71 -5.68 -15.20
C GLU A 226 -8.33 -6.09 -15.75
N MET A 227 -7.30 -5.39 -15.28
CA MET A 227 -5.90 -5.65 -15.68
C MET A 227 -5.36 -6.98 -15.13
N PHE A 228 -6.04 -7.59 -14.15
CA PHE A 228 -5.60 -8.79 -13.46
C PHE A 228 -6.41 -10.01 -13.91
N VAL A 229 -5.72 -11.00 -14.45
CA VAL A 229 -6.32 -12.26 -14.92
C VAL A 229 -7.10 -12.96 -13.79
N GLY A 230 -8.30 -13.43 -14.09
CA GLY A 230 -9.13 -14.22 -13.17
C GLY A 230 -9.95 -13.42 -12.14
N VAL A 231 -9.73 -12.10 -12.01
CA VAL A 231 -10.50 -11.25 -11.10
C VAL A 231 -11.95 -11.13 -11.56
N GLY A 232 -12.19 -10.90 -12.85
CA GLY A 232 -13.54 -10.84 -13.43
C GLY A 232 -14.34 -12.12 -13.16
N ALA A 233 -13.78 -13.27 -13.47
CA ALA A 233 -14.39 -14.58 -13.22
C ALA A 233 -14.72 -14.83 -11.74
N SER A 234 -13.86 -14.41 -10.81
CA SER A 234 -14.15 -14.52 -9.37
C SER A 234 -15.35 -13.67 -8.95
N ARG A 235 -15.47 -12.45 -9.49
CA ARG A 235 -16.59 -11.56 -9.19
C ARG A 235 -17.91 -12.08 -9.71
N VAL A 236 -17.91 -12.69 -10.90
CA VAL A 236 -19.09 -13.36 -11.46
C VAL A 236 -19.58 -14.43 -10.48
N ARG A 237 -18.70 -15.33 -10.05
CA ARG A 237 -19.07 -16.39 -9.09
C ARG A 237 -19.61 -15.84 -7.77
N ASP A 238 -18.92 -14.88 -7.16
CA ASP A 238 -19.36 -14.28 -5.89
C ASP A 238 -20.70 -13.53 -6.05
N MET A 239 -20.93 -12.86 -7.18
CA MET A 239 -22.22 -12.22 -7.48
C MET A 239 -23.36 -13.25 -7.55
N PHE A 240 -23.17 -14.34 -8.30
CA PHE A 240 -24.18 -15.40 -8.41
C PHE A 240 -24.39 -16.14 -7.09
N GLU A 241 -23.32 -16.36 -6.29
CA GLU A 241 -23.43 -16.96 -4.96
C GLU A 241 -24.26 -16.07 -4.01
N GLN A 242 -24.06 -14.76 -4.05
CA GLN A 242 -24.86 -13.82 -3.26
C GLN A 242 -26.31 -13.77 -3.77
N ALA A 243 -26.53 -13.73 -5.08
CA ALA A 243 -27.87 -13.74 -5.66
C ALA A 243 -28.66 -15.01 -5.27
N LYS A 244 -28.02 -16.19 -5.31
CA LYS A 244 -28.64 -17.47 -4.89
C LYS A 244 -29.12 -17.44 -3.43
N LYS A 245 -28.43 -16.74 -2.54
CA LYS A 245 -28.83 -16.59 -1.12
C LYS A 245 -30.04 -15.67 -0.93
N HIS A 246 -30.34 -14.83 -1.92
CA HIS A 246 -31.42 -13.85 -1.90
C HIS A 246 -32.51 -14.17 -2.94
N ALA A 247 -32.61 -15.43 -3.39
CA ALA A 247 -33.63 -15.84 -4.34
C ALA A 247 -35.05 -15.78 -3.73
N PRO A 248 -36.09 -15.35 -4.48
CA PRO A 248 -36.03 -14.87 -5.87
C PRO A 248 -35.44 -13.45 -5.96
N CYS A 249 -34.57 -13.19 -6.95
CA CYS A 249 -33.97 -11.88 -7.18
C CYS A 249 -33.71 -11.61 -8.66
N ILE A 250 -33.36 -10.36 -8.99
CA ILE A 250 -32.94 -9.96 -10.34
C ILE A 250 -31.48 -9.54 -10.33
N ILE A 251 -30.70 -10.07 -11.27
CA ILE A 251 -29.34 -9.61 -11.57
C ILE A 251 -29.40 -8.79 -12.87
N PHE A 252 -29.06 -7.51 -12.77
CA PHE A 252 -28.97 -6.60 -13.90
C PHE A 252 -27.51 -6.28 -14.22
N ILE A 253 -27.08 -6.69 -15.41
CA ILE A 253 -25.77 -6.39 -15.98
C ILE A 253 -25.96 -5.31 -17.04
N ASP A 254 -25.55 -4.08 -16.73
CA ASP A 254 -25.55 -2.99 -17.71
C ASP A 254 -24.36 -3.13 -18.64
N GLU A 255 -24.42 -2.66 -19.89
CA GLU A 255 -23.29 -2.69 -20.85
C GLU A 255 -22.60 -4.07 -20.97
N ILE A 256 -23.40 -5.15 -21.09
CA ILE A 256 -22.88 -6.53 -21.21
C ILE A 256 -21.99 -6.74 -22.45
N ASP A 257 -22.11 -5.86 -23.45
CA ASP A 257 -21.26 -5.83 -24.64
C ASP A 257 -19.77 -5.60 -24.31
N ALA A 258 -19.46 -4.99 -23.16
CA ALA A 258 -18.09 -4.88 -22.66
C ALA A 258 -17.43 -6.25 -22.44
N VAL A 259 -18.20 -7.27 -22.06
CA VAL A 259 -17.75 -8.66 -21.83
C VAL A 259 -17.97 -9.53 -23.08
N GLY A 260 -18.98 -9.23 -23.89
CA GLY A 260 -19.41 -10.04 -25.03
C GLY A 260 -18.74 -9.75 -26.38
N ARG A 261 -17.77 -8.84 -26.47
CA ARG A 261 -17.18 -8.43 -27.76
C ARG A 261 -16.36 -9.55 -28.42
N HIS A 262 -16.72 -9.94 -29.64
CA HIS A 262 -16.05 -10.99 -30.40
C HIS A 262 -14.60 -10.65 -30.81
N ARG A 263 -13.77 -11.71 -30.84
CA ARG A 263 -12.37 -11.84 -31.27
C ARG A 263 -11.90 -10.83 -32.31
N GLY A 264 -10.80 -10.14 -32.02
CA GLY A 264 -9.88 -9.57 -33.01
C GLY A 264 -8.52 -10.23 -32.88
N ALA A 265 -7.85 -10.51 -34.00
CA ALA A 265 -6.52 -11.15 -34.09
C ALA A 265 -5.39 -10.24 -33.56
N GLY A 266 -5.45 -9.85 -32.29
CA GLY A 266 -4.42 -9.08 -31.61
C GLY A 266 -3.61 -9.98 -30.68
N LEU A 267 -2.32 -10.19 -30.99
CA LEU A 267 -1.33 -10.73 -30.06
C LEU A 267 -1.26 -9.81 -28.83
N GLY A 268 -1.90 -10.18 -27.73
CA GLY A 268 -1.81 -9.45 -26.46
C GLY A 268 -2.64 -10.12 -25.37
N GLY A 269 -2.01 -10.43 -24.23
CA GLY A 269 -2.55 -11.21 -23.10
C GLY A 269 -3.75 -10.62 -22.33
N GLY A 270 -4.49 -9.67 -22.92
CA GLY A 270 -5.82 -9.25 -22.42
C GLY A 270 -6.97 -10.14 -22.93
N HIS A 271 -6.69 -11.07 -23.86
CA HIS A 271 -7.70 -11.98 -24.41
C HIS A 271 -8.18 -13.00 -23.36
N ASP A 272 -7.25 -13.55 -22.57
CA ASP A 272 -7.49 -14.67 -21.67
C ASP A 272 -8.43 -14.30 -20.50
N GLU A 273 -8.35 -13.05 -20.01
CA GLU A 273 -9.16 -12.58 -18.89
C GLU A 273 -10.64 -12.41 -19.27
N ARG A 274 -10.90 -11.86 -20.46
CA ARG A 274 -12.27 -11.67 -20.97
C ARG A 274 -12.94 -13.00 -21.28
N GLU A 275 -12.23 -13.91 -21.94
CA GLU A 275 -12.75 -15.25 -22.24
C GLU A 275 -13.04 -16.04 -20.96
N GLN A 276 -12.15 -15.98 -19.96
CA GLN A 276 -12.36 -16.65 -18.68
C GLN A 276 -13.58 -16.10 -17.94
N THR A 277 -13.79 -14.78 -17.99
CA THR A 277 -14.92 -14.12 -17.32
C THR A 277 -16.23 -14.39 -18.04
N LEU A 278 -16.25 -14.36 -19.37
CA LEU A 278 -17.41 -14.74 -20.19
C LEU A 278 -17.81 -16.20 -19.95
N ASN A 279 -16.84 -17.12 -19.95
CA ASN A 279 -17.11 -18.53 -19.69
C ASN A 279 -17.66 -18.74 -18.27
N ALA A 280 -17.15 -18.02 -17.27
CA ALA A 280 -17.70 -18.06 -15.92
C ALA A 280 -19.16 -17.58 -15.89
N LEU A 281 -19.51 -16.54 -16.65
CA LEU A 281 -20.89 -16.05 -16.76
C LEU A 281 -21.81 -17.10 -17.39
N LEU A 282 -21.37 -17.72 -18.49
CA LEU A 282 -22.15 -18.77 -19.17
C LEU A 282 -22.38 -19.99 -18.28
N VAL A 283 -21.36 -20.42 -17.52
CA VAL A 283 -21.47 -21.54 -16.58
C VAL A 283 -22.45 -21.23 -15.44
N GLU A 284 -22.40 -20.03 -14.87
CA GLU A 284 -23.32 -19.64 -13.80
C GLU A 284 -24.76 -19.44 -14.31
N MET A 285 -24.96 -19.02 -15.57
CA MET A 285 -26.28 -18.87 -16.18
C MET A 285 -26.94 -20.21 -16.55
N ASP A 286 -26.17 -21.19 -17.02
CA ASP A 286 -26.69 -22.54 -17.36
C ASP A 286 -26.97 -23.37 -16.10
N GLY A 287 -26.19 -23.16 -15.04
CA GLY A 287 -26.38 -23.80 -13.74
C GLY A 287 -27.45 -23.18 -12.84
N PHE A 288 -28.25 -22.22 -13.33
CA PHE A 288 -29.25 -21.45 -12.56
C PHE A 288 -30.69 -21.99 -12.74
#